data_AF-J3I8P5-F1
#
_entry.id   AF-J3I8P5-F1
#
_cell.length_a   1.000
_cell.length_b   1.000
_cell.length_c   1.000
_cell.angle_alpha   90.00
_cell.angle_beta   90.00
_cell.angle_gamma   90.00
#
_symmetry.space_group_name_H-M   'P 1'
#
loop_
_entity.id
_entity.type
_entity.pdbx_description
1 polymer ?
#
loop_
_entity_poly.entity_id
_entity_poly.type
_entity_poly.pdbx_seq_one_letter_code
_entity_poly.pdbx_strand_id
1 'polypeptide(L)'
;MTAIQICALIGLIIGAALLYWTGYRGGLIDGRIEGIDEGKAIKQSDNSEAIRSLEHSLIQTRADLLQLYGHYERALAASKLGKQEHEILLAIAEKLRIAAETFSAFRTGKKLERETIALHDQALAIAALLEPANQEDAA
;
A
#
# COMPACT_ATOMS: atom_id res chain seq x y z
N MET A 1 -76.93 -51.19 30.53
CA MET A 1 -75.88 -50.19 30.82
C MET A 1 -76.54 -48.95 31.38
N THR A 2 -76.00 -48.36 32.45
CA THR A 2 -76.57 -47.14 33.04
C THR A 2 -76.09 -45.92 32.25
N ALA A 3 -76.92 -44.88 32.12
CA ALA A 3 -76.60 -43.66 31.36
C ALA A 3 -75.28 -43.01 31.82
N ILE A 4 -74.97 -43.14 33.12
CA ILE A 4 -73.73 -42.64 33.73
C ILE A 4 -72.49 -43.31 33.14
N GLN A 5 -72.52 -44.62 32.90
CA GLN A 5 -71.39 -45.35 32.29
C GLN A 5 -71.14 -44.89 30.85
N ILE A 6 -72.21 -44.63 30.10
CA ILE A 6 -72.12 -44.15 28.72
C ILE A 6 -71.50 -42.74 28.69
N CYS A 7 -71.96 -41.82 29.55
CA CYS A 7 -71.40 -40.47 29.66
C CYS A 7 -69.92 -40.48 30.07
N ALA A 8 -69.53 -41.34 31.03
CA ALA A 8 -68.13 -41.47 31.44
C ALA A 8 -67.23 -41.96 30.29
N LEU A 9 -67.73 -42.92 29.50
CA LEU A 9 -66.98 -43.49 28.38
C LEU A 9 -66.79 -42.46 27.25
N ILE A 10 -67.82 -41.68 26.95
CA ILE A 10 -67.74 -40.58 25.97
C ILE A 10 -66.72 -39.52 26.43
N GLY A 11 -66.77 -39.12 27.70
CA GLY A 11 -65.82 -38.15 28.26
C GLY A 11 -64.37 -38.62 28.17
N LEU A 12 -64.13 -39.92 28.45
CA LEU A 12 -62.81 -40.52 28.36
C LEU A 12 -62.30 -40.54 26.91
N ILE A 13 -63.14 -40.91 25.94
CA ILE A 13 -62.76 -40.91 24.51
C ILE A 13 -62.43 -39.49 24.03
N ILE A 14 -63.26 -38.49 24.39
CA ILE A 14 -63.03 -37.10 23.99
C ILE A 14 -61.74 -36.56 24.64
N GLY A 15 -61.52 -36.84 25.93
CA GLY A 15 -60.30 -36.45 26.62
C GLY A 15 -59.05 -37.07 26.00
N ALA A 16 -59.10 -38.35 25.67
CA ALA A 16 -58.01 -39.05 24.99
C ALA A 16 -57.75 -38.47 23.59
N ALA A 17 -58.81 -38.17 22.82
CA ALA A 17 -58.69 -37.57 21.50
C ALA A 17 -58.08 -36.15 21.54
N LEU A 18 -58.47 -35.34 22.53
CA LEU A 18 -57.91 -34.01 22.73
C LEU A 18 -56.44 -34.06 23.13
N LEU A 19 -56.07 -34.93 24.08
CA LEU A 19 -54.68 -35.12 24.49
C LEU A 19 -53.80 -35.62 23.34
N TYR A 20 -54.30 -36.57 22.55
CA TYR A 20 -53.62 -37.04 21.36
C TYR A 20 -53.46 -35.91 20.34
N TRP A 21 -54.50 -35.13 20.10
CA TRP A 21 -54.46 -34.03 19.14
C TRP A 21 -53.48 -32.94 19.56
N THR A 22 -53.56 -32.46 20.80
CA THR A 22 -52.67 -31.39 21.29
C THR A 22 -51.22 -31.85 21.39
N GLY A 23 -50.96 -33.08 21.83
CA GLY A 23 -49.61 -33.64 21.89
C GLY A 23 -49.01 -33.89 20.51
N TYR A 24 -49.73 -34.62 19.65
CA TYR A 24 -49.22 -35.05 18.35
C TYR A 24 -49.15 -33.90 17.33
N ARG A 25 -50.24 -33.15 17.16
CA ARG A 25 -50.26 -32.02 16.20
C ARG A 25 -49.54 -30.80 16.75
N GLY A 26 -49.66 -30.52 18.04
CA GLY A 26 -48.95 -29.42 18.69
C GLY A 26 -47.44 -29.63 18.61
N GLY A 27 -46.94 -30.78 19.07
CA GLY A 27 -45.51 -31.08 19.05
C GLY A 27 -44.89 -31.08 17.65
N LEU A 28 -45.62 -31.57 16.63
CA LEU A 28 -45.13 -31.56 15.24
C LEU A 28 -45.07 -30.15 14.63
N ILE A 29 -46.03 -29.29 14.97
CA ILE A 29 -46.06 -27.91 14.48
C ILE A 29 -44.98 -27.08 15.18
N ASP A 30 -44.88 -27.23 16.51
CA ASP A 30 -43.95 -26.49 17.35
C ASP A 30 -42.50 -26.82 17.01
N GLY A 31 -42.15 -28.12 16.93
CA GLY A 31 -40.79 -28.55 16.57
C GLY A 31 -40.37 -28.13 15.15
N ARG A 32 -41.32 -27.98 14.23
CA ARG A 32 -41.04 -27.46 12.88
C ARG A 32 -40.83 -25.95 12.88
N ILE A 33 -41.58 -25.21 13.70
CA ILE A 33 -41.41 -23.75 13.82
C ILE A 33 -40.06 -23.46 14.49
N GLU A 34 -39.76 -24.15 15.60
CA GLU A 34 -38.48 -24.03 16.31
C GLU A 34 -37.31 -24.37 15.40
N GLY A 35 -37.36 -25.49 14.68
CA GLY A 35 -36.28 -25.88 13.75
C GLY A 35 -36.12 -24.92 12.56
N ILE A 36 -37.18 -24.26 12.11
CA ILE A 36 -37.10 -23.22 11.07
C ILE A 36 -36.45 -21.95 11.64
N ASP A 37 -36.81 -21.55 12.86
CA ASP A 37 -36.31 -20.33 13.48
C ASP A 37 -34.83 -20.48 13.88
N GLU A 38 -34.46 -21.62 14.48
CA GLU A 38 -33.08 -21.96 14.79
C GLU A 38 -32.23 -22.06 13.52
N GLY A 39 -32.74 -22.72 12.48
CA GLY A 39 -32.08 -22.79 11.18
C GLY A 39 -31.93 -21.43 10.48
N LYS A 40 -32.87 -20.50 10.69
CA LYS A 40 -32.80 -19.13 10.18
C LYS A 40 -31.78 -18.30 10.96
N ALA A 41 -31.73 -18.44 12.29
CA ALA A 41 -30.77 -17.77 13.15
C ALA A 41 -29.33 -18.18 12.81
N ILE A 42 -29.08 -19.48 12.62
CA ILE A 42 -27.76 -20.00 12.22
C ILE A 42 -27.36 -19.44 10.85
N LYS A 43 -28.23 -19.55 9.83
CA LYS A 43 -27.94 -19.01 8.49
C LYS A 43 -27.69 -17.50 8.50
N GLN A 44 -28.40 -16.76 9.34
CA GLN A 44 -28.21 -15.31 9.47
C GLN A 44 -26.88 -14.99 10.14
N SER A 45 -26.49 -15.74 11.17
CA SER A 45 -25.17 -15.64 11.81
C SER A 45 -24.05 -15.92 10.81
N ASP A 46 -24.09 -17.06 10.13
CA ASP A 46 -23.09 -17.47 9.14
C ASP A 46 -22.97 -16.46 8.00
N ASN A 47 -24.11 -15.97 7.47
CA ASN A 47 -24.11 -14.93 6.44
C ASN A 47 -23.51 -13.62 6.95
N SER A 48 -23.78 -13.22 8.19
CA SER A 48 -23.24 -11.98 8.76
C SER A 48 -21.72 -12.07 8.95
N GLU A 49 -21.21 -13.24 9.35
CA GLU A 49 -19.78 -13.49 9.48
C GLU A 49 -19.10 -13.54 8.11
N ALA A 50 -19.71 -14.21 7.13
CA ALA A 50 -19.23 -14.26 5.76
C ALA A 50 -19.14 -12.85 5.14
N ILE A 51 -20.19 -12.03 5.28
CA ILE A 51 -20.20 -10.64 4.80
C ILE A 51 -19.09 -9.82 5.46
N ARG A 52 -18.95 -9.93 6.79
CA ARG A 52 -17.91 -9.21 7.54
C ARG A 52 -16.50 -9.61 7.12
N SER A 53 -16.28 -10.89 6.85
CA SER A 53 -15.00 -11.39 6.34
C SER A 53 -14.68 -10.87 4.94
N LEU A 54 -15.69 -10.80 4.06
CA LEU A 54 -15.56 -10.22 2.73
C LEU A 54 -15.25 -8.73 2.80
N GLU A 55 -15.97 -7.98 3.63
CA GLU A 55 -15.75 -6.55 3.81
C GLU A 55 -14.33 -6.26 4.32
N HIS A 56 -13.84 -7.06 5.29
CA HIS A 56 -12.47 -6.95 5.77
C HIS A 56 -11.45 -7.20 4.65
N SER A 57 -11.65 -8.23 3.82
CA SER A 57 -10.77 -8.52 2.68
C SER A 57 -10.76 -7.40 1.64
N LEU A 58 -11.90 -6.75 1.40
CA LEU A 58 -12.03 -5.63 0.47
C LEU A 58 -11.29 -4.40 1.02
N ILE A 59 -11.49 -4.06 2.30
CA ILE A 59 -10.80 -2.95 2.95
C ILE A 59 -9.29 -3.17 2.91
N GLN A 60 -8.82 -4.39 3.20
CA GLN A 60 -7.40 -4.74 3.14
C GLN A 60 -6.85 -4.56 1.71
N THR A 61 -7.52 -5.12 0.72
CA THR A 61 -7.11 -4.98 -0.70
C THR A 61 -7.06 -3.52 -1.14
N ARG A 62 -8.03 -2.71 -0.68
CA ARG A 62 -8.08 -1.28 -0.99
C ARG A 62 -6.94 -0.51 -0.32
N ALA A 63 -6.59 -0.85 0.92
CA ALA A 63 -5.46 -0.25 1.62
C ALA A 63 -4.14 -0.56 0.90
N ASP A 64 -3.95 -1.81 0.45
CA ASP A 64 -2.77 -2.24 -0.29
C ASP A 64 -2.65 -1.50 -1.63
N LEU A 65 -3.75 -1.35 -2.37
CA LEU A 65 -3.78 -0.56 -3.61
C LEU A 65 -3.42 0.90 -3.38
N LEU A 66 -3.88 1.49 -2.27
CA LEU A 66 -3.61 2.89 -1.93
C LEU A 66 -2.14 3.10 -1.53
N GLN A 67 -1.55 2.13 -0.83
CA GLN A 67 -0.11 2.12 -0.56
C GLN A 67 0.71 2.01 -1.86
N LEU A 68 0.37 1.06 -2.74
CA LEU A 68 1.03 0.89 -4.03
C LEU A 68 0.95 2.17 -4.87
N TYR A 69 -0.21 2.82 -4.89
CA TYR A 69 -0.40 4.08 -5.59
C TYR A 69 0.47 5.20 -5.01
N GLY A 70 0.57 5.32 -3.69
CA GLY A 70 1.45 6.29 -3.04
C GLY A 70 2.94 6.04 -3.32
N HIS A 71 3.36 4.78 -3.38
CA HIS A 71 4.73 4.42 -3.79
C HIS A 71 4.99 4.77 -5.25
N TYR A 72 4.04 4.47 -6.14
CA TYR A 72 4.13 4.82 -7.56
C TYR A 72 4.19 6.34 -7.76
N GLU A 73 3.35 7.11 -7.08
CA GLU A 73 3.33 8.57 -7.17
C GLU A 73 4.65 9.19 -6.70
N ARG A 74 5.22 8.67 -5.59
CA ARG A 74 6.52 9.11 -5.09
C ARG A 74 7.66 8.74 -6.05
N ALA A 75 7.64 7.55 -6.63
CA ALA A 75 8.62 7.13 -7.64
C ALA A 75 8.51 7.95 -8.93
N LEU A 76 7.29 8.27 -9.36
CA LEU A 76 7.02 9.13 -10.51
C LEU A 76 7.49 10.56 -10.26
N ALA A 77 7.26 11.11 -9.07
CA ALA A 77 7.76 12.42 -8.68
C ALA A 77 9.29 12.46 -8.66
N ALA A 78 9.94 11.43 -8.11
CA ALA A 78 11.41 11.29 -8.13
C ALA A 78 11.96 11.12 -9.55
N SER A 79 11.26 10.40 -10.42
CA SER A 79 11.64 10.24 -11.83
C SER A 79 11.48 11.54 -12.64
N LYS A 80 10.45 12.34 -12.37
CA LYS A 80 10.27 13.67 -12.98
C LYS A 80 11.36 14.65 -12.56
N LEU A 81 11.82 14.57 -11.31
CA LEU A 81 12.97 15.31 -10.82
C LEU A 81 14.20 14.98 -11.68
N GLY A 82 14.47 13.68 -11.88
CA GLY A 82 15.59 13.19 -12.67
C GLY A 82 15.66 13.69 -14.11
N LYS A 83 14.54 14.13 -14.72
CA LYS A 83 14.57 14.73 -16.07
C LYS A 83 15.24 16.12 -16.06
N GLN A 84 14.98 16.93 -15.04
CA GLN A 84 15.60 18.25 -14.90
C GLN A 84 17.08 18.11 -14.55
N GLU A 85 17.44 17.20 -13.64
CA GLU A 85 18.85 16.92 -13.35
C GLU A 85 19.58 16.33 -14.56
N HIS A 86 18.91 15.50 -15.36
CA HIS A 86 19.47 14.95 -16.60
C HIS A 86 19.71 16.03 -17.66
N GLU A 87 18.77 16.96 -17.84
CA GLU A 87 18.94 18.11 -18.75
C GLU A 87 20.08 19.04 -18.28
N ILE A 88 20.22 19.26 -16.97
CA ILE A 88 21.34 20.03 -16.40
C ILE A 88 22.68 19.30 -16.62
N LEU A 89 22.74 18.00 -16.37
CA LEU A 89 23.95 17.19 -16.61
C LEU A 89 24.33 17.16 -18.08
N LEU A 90 23.35 17.08 -18.99
CA LEU A 90 23.57 17.13 -20.43
C LEU A 90 24.12 18.50 -20.86
N ALA A 91 23.58 19.60 -20.32
CA ALA A 91 24.09 20.94 -20.57
C ALA A 91 25.52 21.15 -20.05
N ILE A 92 25.87 20.57 -18.90
CA ILE A 92 27.23 20.60 -18.36
C ILE A 92 28.18 19.77 -19.24
N ALA A 93 27.77 18.57 -19.66
CA ALA A 93 28.56 17.72 -20.55
C ALA A 93 28.85 18.41 -21.89
N GLU A 94 27.86 19.11 -22.46
CA GLU A 94 28.02 19.83 -23.72
C GLU A 94 28.96 21.03 -23.59
N LYS A 95 28.88 21.78 -22.47
CA LYS A 95 29.85 22.86 -22.18
C LYS A 95 31.27 22.33 -22.02
N LEU A 96 31.45 21.19 -21.36
CA LEU A 96 32.75 20.55 -21.20
C LEU A 96 33.29 20.03 -22.53
N ARG A 97 32.43 19.50 -23.41
CA ARG A 97 32.80 19.07 -24.77
C ARG A 97 33.31 20.24 -25.60
N ILE A 98 32.60 21.37 -25.62
CA ILE A 98 33.01 22.58 -26.35
C ILE A 98 34.33 23.13 -25.81
N ALA A 99 34.50 23.16 -24.49
CA ALA A 99 35.76 23.59 -23.87
C ALA A 99 36.93 22.67 -24.25
N ALA A 100 36.73 21.35 -24.21
CA ALA A 100 37.73 20.36 -24.60
C ALA A 100 38.06 20.43 -26.10
N GLU A 101 37.05 20.61 -26.96
CA GLU A 101 37.21 20.75 -28.41
C GLU A 101 37.97 22.03 -28.75
N THR A 102 37.64 23.15 -28.09
CA THR A 102 38.36 24.41 -28.21
C THR A 102 39.81 24.27 -27.74
N PHE A 103 40.03 23.65 -26.58
CA PHE A 103 41.38 23.38 -26.06
C PHE A 103 42.19 22.46 -26.98
N SER A 104 41.55 21.47 -27.60
CA SER A 104 42.17 20.58 -28.59
C SER A 104 42.50 21.31 -29.90
N ALA A 105 41.63 22.22 -30.35
CA ALA A 105 41.88 23.07 -31.51
C ALA A 105 43.06 24.02 -31.24
N PHE A 106 43.18 24.57 -30.04
CA PHE A 106 44.33 25.39 -29.63
C PHE A 106 45.62 24.58 -29.39
N ARG A 107 45.53 23.29 -29.04
CA ARG A 107 46.69 22.39 -28.82
C ARG A 107 47.49 22.10 -30.10
N THR A 108 46.94 22.30 -31.29
CA THR A 108 47.65 22.08 -32.56
C THR A 108 48.71 23.15 -32.88
N GLY A 109 48.78 24.24 -32.12
CA GLY A 109 49.83 25.25 -32.23
C GLY A 109 51.01 24.96 -31.29
N LYS A 110 52.12 24.44 -31.83
CA LYS A 110 53.42 24.14 -31.15
C LYS A 110 54.05 25.30 -30.33
N LYS A 111 53.41 26.48 -30.31
CA LYS A 111 53.82 27.69 -29.59
C LYS A 111 53.28 27.73 -28.14
N LEU A 112 52.18 27.04 -27.84
CA LEU A 112 51.48 27.13 -26.55
C LEU A 112 52.06 26.25 -25.44
N GLU A 113 52.75 25.16 -25.79
CA GLU A 113 53.45 24.31 -24.81
C GLU A 113 54.52 25.13 -24.08
N ARG A 114 55.18 26.04 -24.79
CA ARG A 114 56.15 26.99 -24.22
C ARG A 114 55.48 28.08 -23.39
N GLU A 115 54.35 28.61 -23.84
CA GLU A 115 53.64 29.67 -23.12
C GLU A 115 52.93 29.15 -21.85
N THR A 116 52.43 27.91 -21.86
CA THR A 116 51.77 27.29 -20.70
C THR A 116 52.80 26.85 -19.65
N ILE A 117 53.97 26.34 -20.07
CA ILE A 117 55.10 26.10 -19.16
C ILE A 117 55.60 27.42 -18.59
N ALA A 118 55.72 28.48 -19.39
CA ALA A 118 56.10 29.80 -18.89
C ALA A 118 55.09 30.38 -17.90
N LEU A 119 53.77 30.20 -18.12
CA LEU A 119 52.72 30.65 -17.21
C LEU A 119 52.71 29.84 -15.91
N HIS A 120 52.97 28.53 -16.00
CA HIS A 120 53.09 27.64 -14.84
C HIS A 120 54.32 27.98 -14.00
N ASP A 121 55.48 28.20 -14.63
CA ASP A 121 56.69 28.64 -13.94
C ASP A 121 56.53 30.04 -13.33
N GLN A 122 55.79 30.93 -13.98
CA GLN A 122 55.44 32.24 -13.42
C GLN A 122 54.50 32.11 -12.22
N ALA A 123 53.53 31.19 -12.26
CA ALA A 123 52.65 30.91 -11.12
C ALA A 123 53.43 30.28 -9.94
N LEU A 124 54.40 29.40 -10.21
CA LEU A 124 55.31 28.85 -9.20
C LEU A 124 56.23 29.92 -8.59
N ALA A 125 56.75 30.85 -9.40
CA ALA A 125 57.56 31.96 -8.91
C ALA A 125 56.74 32.93 -8.04
N ILE A 126 55.48 33.17 -8.39
CA ILE A 126 54.56 33.98 -7.56
C ILE A 126 54.19 33.24 -6.28
N ALA A 127 53.96 31.91 -6.33
CA ALA A 127 53.72 31.11 -5.14
C ALA A 127 54.91 31.14 -4.17
N ALA A 128 56.14 31.04 -4.68
CA ALA A 128 57.36 31.17 -3.88
C ALA A 128 57.53 32.56 -3.25
N LEU A 129 56.99 33.61 -3.88
CA LEU A 129 56.96 34.97 -3.31
C LEU A 129 55.83 35.15 -2.26
N LEU A 130 54.79 34.31 -2.26
CA LEU A 130 53.74 34.29 -1.25
C LEU A 130 54.10 33.44 -0.01
N GLU A 131 55.12 32.57 -0.11
CA GLU A 131 55.54 31.70 0.98
C GLU A 131 56.13 32.41 2.22
N PRO A 132 56.66 33.66 2.20
CA PRO A 132 57.08 34.35 3.43
C PRO A 132 55.91 34.93 4.25
N ALA A 133 54.69 35.04 3.68
CA ALA A 133 53.57 35.67 4.39
C ALA A 133 52.84 34.73 5.38
N ASN A 134 53.11 33.41 5.32
CA ASN A 134 52.50 32.43 6.20
C ASN A 134 53.31 32.12 7.46
N GLN A 135 54.42 32.85 7.69
CA GLN A 135 55.31 32.64 8.84
C GLN A 135 55.25 33.78 9.87
N GLU A 136 54.47 34.84 9.63
CA GLU A 136 54.24 35.93 10.60
C GLU A 136 52.90 35.84 11.35
N ASP A 137 51.96 34.97 10.94
CA ASP A 137 50.70 34.68 11.68
C ASP A 137 50.78 33.43 12.58
N ALA A 138 51.98 32.85 12.74
CA ALA A 138 52.25 31.73 13.64
C ALA A 138 53.27 32.10 14.74
N ALA A 139 53.14 33.30 15.31
CA ALA A 139 53.85 33.74 16.52
C ALA A 139 52.86 34.06 17.64
#